data_AF-A0A6S7LU44-F1
#
_entry.id   AF-A0A6S7LU44-F1
#
_cell.length_a   1.000
_cell.length_b   1.000
_cell.length_c   1.000
_cell.angle_alpha   90.00
_cell.angle_beta   90.00
_cell.angle_gamma   90.00
#
_symmetry.space_group_name_H-M   'P 1'
#
loop_
_entity.id
_entity.type
_entity.pdbx_description
1 polymer ?
#
loop_
_entity_poly.entity_id
_entity_poly.type
_entity_poly.pdbx_seq_one_letter_code
_entity_poly.pdbx_strand_id
1 'polypeptide(L)'
;MKGVLTRKQRVFNYRLSHARMTVENTFGKWKGRFIRFIKRVDMEVKNLVIIVLASCILHNICEVQNNNFLPQWEENVNLQELAVPTDDVVEEDGEDIREILTEFFMSG
;
A
#
# COMPACT_ATOMS: atom_id res chain seq x y z
N MET A 1 23.77 -17.46 -7.42
CA MET A 1 24.16 -17.41 -5.98
C MET A 1 23.46 -16.23 -5.34
N LYS A 2 22.57 -16.45 -4.34
CA LYS A 2 22.07 -15.33 -3.53
C LYS A 2 23.21 -14.87 -2.62
N GLY A 3 23.73 -13.67 -2.83
CA GLY A 3 24.80 -13.10 -2.01
C GLY A 3 24.35 -12.94 -0.55
N VAL A 4 25.28 -13.13 0.38
CA VAL A 4 25.03 -12.88 1.81
C VAL A 4 24.75 -11.39 2.00
N LEU A 5 23.55 -11.05 2.48
CA LEU A 5 23.16 -9.67 2.73
C LEU A 5 23.97 -9.07 3.90
N THR A 6 24.47 -7.86 3.71
CA THR A 6 25.13 -7.11 4.79
C THR A 6 24.13 -6.80 5.91
N ARG A 7 24.62 -6.46 7.11
CA ARG A 7 23.75 -6.06 8.23
C ARG A 7 22.84 -4.89 7.82
N LYS A 8 23.41 -3.87 7.17
CA LYS A 8 22.68 -2.69 6.67
C LYS A 8 21.54 -3.08 5.72
N GLN A 9 21.84 -3.92 4.73
CA GLN A 9 20.85 -4.43 3.77
C GLN A 9 19.74 -5.23 4.46
N ARG A 10 20.07 -6.08 5.45
CA ARG A 10 19.06 -6.84 6.20
C ARG A 10 18.11 -5.92 6.97
N VAL A 11 18.64 -4.90 7.64
CA VAL A 11 17.82 -3.92 8.40
C VAL A 11 16.91 -3.15 7.46
N PHE A 12 17.45 -2.62 6.35
CA PHE A 12 16.67 -1.91 5.34
C PHE A 12 15.54 -2.80 4.78
N ASN A 13 15.87 -4.01 4.31
CA ASN A 13 14.89 -4.93 3.74
C ASN A 13 13.80 -5.28 4.75
N TYR A 14 14.16 -5.54 6.00
CA TYR A 14 13.18 -5.82 7.06
C TYR A 14 12.23 -4.64 7.30
N ARG A 15 12.77 -3.42 7.44
CA ARG A 15 11.95 -2.20 7.65
C ARG A 15 11.03 -1.93 6.46
N LEU A 16 11.56 -2.06 5.24
CA LEU A 16 10.78 -1.89 4.02
C LEU A 16 9.66 -2.93 3.92
N SER A 17 9.96 -4.21 4.11
CA SER A 17 8.96 -5.28 4.10
C SER A 17 7.89 -5.07 5.18
N HIS A 18 8.28 -4.65 6.38
CA HIS A 18 7.33 -4.37 7.45
C HIS A 18 6.40 -3.19 7.10
N ALA A 19 6.95 -2.12 6.55
CA ALA A 19 6.16 -0.97 6.08
C ALA A 19 5.20 -1.38 4.96
N ARG A 20 5.68 -2.14 3.96
CA ARG A 20 4.84 -2.69 2.88
C ARG A 20 3.72 -3.56 3.41
N MET A 21 4.00 -4.46 4.35
CA MET A 21 2.97 -5.32 4.95
C MET A 21 1.85 -4.49 5.60
N THR A 22 2.19 -3.39 6.27
CA THR A 22 1.22 -2.49 6.88
C THR A 22 0.36 -1.79 5.81
N VAL A 23 1.00 -1.27 4.76
CA VAL A 23 0.33 -0.61 3.63
C VAL A 23 -0.58 -1.59 2.89
N GLU A 24 -0.06 -2.75 2.51
CA GLU A 24 -0.79 -3.79 1.78
C GLU A 24 -1.99 -4.30 2.58
N ASN A 25 -1.84 -4.54 3.89
CA ASN A 25 -2.95 -4.94 4.77
C ASN A 25 -4.02 -3.84 4.86
N THR A 26 -3.62 -2.58 5.03
CA THR A 26 -4.55 -1.44 5.12
C THR A 26 -5.35 -1.29 3.83
N PHE A 27 -4.67 -1.27 2.68
CA PHE A 27 -5.34 -1.17 1.38
C PHE A 27 -6.15 -2.42 1.02
N GLY A 28 -5.75 -3.61 1.50
CA GLY A 28 -6.53 -4.84 1.38
C GLY A 28 -7.88 -4.71 2.08
N LYS A 29 -7.87 -4.29 3.35
CA LYS A 29 -9.10 -4.04 4.12
C LYS A 29 -9.95 -2.91 3.52
N TRP A 30 -9.32 -1.82 3.11
CA TRP A 30 -10.00 -0.69 2.48
C TRP A 30 -10.72 -1.14 1.19
N LYS A 31 -10.03 -1.88 0.30
CA LYS A 31 -10.64 -2.45 -0.93
C LYS A 31 -11.82 -3.36 -0.60
N GLY A 32 -11.67 -4.24 0.38
CA GLY A 32 -12.76 -5.13 0.83
C GLY A 32 -13.98 -4.36 1.35
N ARG A 33 -13.78 -3.29 2.13
CA ARG A 33 -14.87 -2.46 2.68
C ARG A 33 -15.53 -1.59 1.60
N PHE A 34 -14.77 -1.12 0.61
CA PHE A 34 -15.25 -0.24 -0.47
C PHE A 34 -15.14 -0.91 -1.85
N ILE A 35 -15.83 -2.04 -2.02
CA ILE A 35 -15.82 -2.90 -3.23
C ILE A 35 -16.04 -2.12 -4.54
N ARG A 36 -16.76 -0.98 -4.48
CA ARG A 36 -17.02 -0.15 -5.66
C ARG A 36 -15.73 0.33 -6.34
N PHE A 37 -14.64 0.54 -5.61
CA PHE A 37 -13.34 0.94 -6.18
C PHE A 37 -12.54 -0.21 -6.81
N ILE A 38 -12.91 -1.47 -6.53
CA ILE A 38 -12.29 -2.62 -7.19
C ILE A 38 -12.77 -2.71 -8.64
N LYS A 39 -14.03 -2.35 -8.90
CA LYS A 39 -14.63 -2.32 -10.23
C LYS A 39 -14.36 -1.00 -10.94
N ARG A 40 -14.53 -0.98 -12.27
CA ARG A 40 -14.51 0.28 -13.03
C ARG A 40 -15.56 1.25 -12.47
N VAL A 41 -15.12 2.48 -12.20
CA VAL A 41 -15.98 3.58 -11.77
C VAL A 41 -16.16 4.53 -12.94
N ASP A 42 -17.41 4.72 -13.36
CA ASP A 42 -17.76 5.65 -14.44
C ASP A 42 -17.94 7.06 -13.87
N MET A 43 -16.83 7.78 -13.73
CA MET A 43 -16.78 9.12 -13.15
C MET A 43 -15.51 9.86 -13.59
N GLU A 44 -15.59 11.19 -13.67
CA GLU A 44 -14.41 12.03 -13.87
C GLU A 44 -13.36 11.84 -12.74
N VAL A 45 -12.08 11.79 -13.12
CA VAL A 45 -10.95 11.58 -12.20
C VAL A 45 -10.97 12.55 -11.02
N LYS A 46 -11.29 13.83 -11.27
CA LYS A 46 -11.34 14.87 -10.22
C LYS A 46 -12.35 14.53 -9.11
N ASN A 47 -13.49 13.95 -9.47
CA ASN A 47 -14.51 13.55 -8.52
C ASN A 47 -14.14 12.23 -7.85
N LEU A 48 -13.55 11.29 -8.60
CA LEU A 48 -13.07 10.01 -8.06
C LEU A 48 -12.04 10.23 -6.95
N VAL A 49 -11.10 11.17 -7.12
CA VAL A 49 -10.11 11.53 -6.11
C VAL A 49 -10.78 11.96 -4.80
N ILE A 50 -11.81 12.80 -4.86
CA ILE A 50 -12.55 13.26 -3.67
C ILE A 50 -13.20 12.08 -2.95
N ILE A 51 -13.85 11.16 -3.70
CA ILE A 51 -14.53 10.00 -3.10
C ILE A 51 -13.51 9.02 -2.50
N VAL A 52 -12.37 8.80 -3.16
CA VAL A 52 -11.28 7.98 -2.61
C VAL A 52 -10.79 8.58 -1.28
N LEU A 53 -10.51 9.89 -1.24
CA LEU A 53 -10.11 10.56 0.00
C LEU A 53 -11.16 10.43 1.11
N ALA A 54 -12.43 10.66 0.80
CA ALA A 54 -13.52 10.49 1.76
C ALA A 54 -13.60 9.05 2.29
N SER A 55 -13.38 8.06 1.44
CA SER A 55 -13.37 6.65 1.84
C SER A 55 -12.19 6.29 2.73
N CYS A 56 -11.01 6.90 2.53
CA CYS A 56 -9.87 6.74 3.43
C CYS A 56 -10.16 7.32 4.82
N ILE A 57 -10.81 8.49 4.89
CA ILE A 57 -11.24 9.09 6.17
C ILE A 57 -12.24 8.16 6.88
N LEU A 58 -13.24 7.67 6.16
CA LEU A 58 -14.24 6.74 6.71
C LEU A 58 -13.62 5.42 7.17
N HIS A 59 -12.65 4.89 6.43
CA HIS A 59 -11.88 3.71 6.84
C HIS A 59 -11.18 3.94 8.17
N ASN A 60 -10.44 5.04 8.29
CA ASN A 60 -9.72 5.37 9.52
C ASN A 60 -10.67 5.50 10.72
N ILE A 61 -11.83 6.13 10.53
CA ILE A 61 -12.87 6.20 11.57
C ILE A 61 -13.34 4.79 11.97
N CYS A 62 -13.58 3.91 11.00
CA CYS A 62 -13.99 2.54 11.26
C CYS A 62 -12.93 1.75 12.04
N GLU A 63 -11.64 1.89 11.70
CA GLU A 63 -10.54 1.23 12.43
C GLU A 63 -10.45 1.76 13.87
N VAL A 64 -10.55 3.08 14.08
CA VAL A 64 -10.54 3.69 15.44
C VAL A 64 -11.74 3.23 16.27
N GLN A 65 -12.90 3.05 15.65
CA GLN A 65 -14.12 2.59 16.32
C GLN A 65 -14.16 1.07 16.54
N ASN A 66 -13.11 0.32 16.16
CA ASN A 66 -13.10 -1.15 16.14
C ASN A 66 -14.31 -1.72 15.40
N ASN A 67 -14.75 -1.05 14.33
CA ASN A 67 -15.82 -1.55 13.49
C ASN A 67 -15.27 -2.74 12.69
N ASN A 68 -15.69 -3.95 13.08
CA ASN A 68 -15.12 -5.19 12.58
C ASN A 68 -15.10 -5.26 11.04
N PHE A 69 -13.96 -5.66 10.50
CA PHE A 69 -13.85 -6.10 9.12
C PHE A 69 -14.60 -7.42 8.96
N LEU A 70 -15.55 -7.48 8.01
CA LEU A 70 -16.36 -8.68 7.80
C LEU A 70 -15.62 -9.66 6.88
N PRO A 71 -15.49 -10.95 7.21
CA PRO A 71 -14.76 -11.93 6.39
C PRO A 71 -15.22 -12.01 4.93
N GLN A 72 -16.52 -11.81 4.67
CA GLN A 72 -17.10 -11.72 3.32
C GLN A 72 -16.49 -10.62 2.43
N TRP A 73 -15.82 -9.62 3.01
CA TRP A 73 -15.13 -8.58 2.27
C TRP A 73 -13.77 -9.02 1.71
N GLU A 74 -13.13 -10.03 2.29
CA GLU A 74 -11.85 -10.58 1.82
C GLU A 74 -12.00 -11.34 0.48
N GLU A 75 -13.09 -12.07 0.30
CA GLU A 75 -13.38 -12.85 -0.92
C GLU A 75 -13.45 -11.97 -2.18
N ASN A 76 -13.85 -10.71 -2.02
CA ASN A 76 -14.03 -9.76 -3.12
C ASN A 76 -12.72 -9.13 -3.62
N VAL A 77 -11.62 -9.20 -2.84
CA VAL A 77 -10.34 -8.56 -3.16
C VAL A 77 -9.49 -9.43 -4.10
N ASN A 78 -9.69 -10.75 -4.10
CA ASN A 78 -8.93 -11.71 -4.91
C ASN A 78 -9.35 -11.77 -6.40
N LEU A 79 -10.34 -10.98 -6.82
CA LEU A 79 -10.96 -11.08 -8.15
C LEU A 79 -10.35 -10.17 -9.22
N GLN A 80 -9.26 -9.45 -8.94
CA GLN A 80 -8.74 -8.51 -9.94
C GLN A 80 -7.21 -8.38 -9.91
N GLU A 81 -6.55 -9.20 -10.73
CA GLU A 81 -5.30 -8.81 -11.37
C GLU A 81 -5.61 -7.60 -12.27
N LEU A 82 -5.50 -6.40 -11.70
CA LEU A 82 -5.51 -5.18 -12.50
C LEU A 82 -4.23 -5.19 -13.34
N ALA A 83 -4.37 -5.11 -14.66
CA ALA A 83 -3.26 -4.79 -15.55
C ALA A 83 -2.58 -3.53 -15.00
N VAL A 84 -1.34 -3.68 -14.54
CA VAL A 84 -0.55 -2.57 -13.99
C VAL A 84 -0.35 -1.60 -15.15
N PRO A 85 -0.88 -0.36 -15.09
CA PRO A 85 -0.45 0.68 -16.00
C PRO A 85 1.06 0.81 -15.80
N THR A 86 1.84 0.54 -16.84
CA THR A 86 3.25 0.93 -16.86
C THR A 86 3.25 2.44 -16.98
N ASP A 87 3.00 3.15 -15.88
CA ASP A 87 3.37 4.55 -15.80
C ASP A 87 4.86 4.63 -16.14
N ASP A 88 5.23 5.62 -16.95
CA ASP A 88 6.62 6.00 -17.16
C ASP A 88 7.19 6.35 -15.79
N VAL A 89 7.80 5.37 -15.13
CA VAL A 89 8.52 5.57 -13.88
C VAL A 89 9.60 6.57 -14.23
N VAL A 90 9.42 7.82 -13.81
CA VAL A 90 10.51 8.78 -13.78
C VAL A 90 11.58 8.09 -12.93
N GLU A 91 12.70 7.73 -13.55
CA GLU A 91 13.87 7.20 -12.85
C GLU A 91 14.41 8.30 -11.93
N GLU A 92 13.76 8.51 -10.79
CA GLU A 92 14.35 9.22 -9.66
C GLU A 92 15.18 8.24 -8.83
N ASP A 93 16.29 8.75 -8.28
CA ASP A 93 17.40 8.04 -7.62
C ASP A 93 16.96 7.13 -6.44
N GLY A 94 16.36 5.99 -6.76
CA GLY A 94 15.97 4.97 -5.77
C GLY A 94 17.17 4.38 -5.04
N GLU A 95 18.36 4.46 -5.63
CA GLU A 95 19.65 4.13 -5.00
C GLU A 95 19.92 5.09 -3.81
N ASP A 96 19.81 6.40 -4.05
CA ASP A 96 20.09 7.44 -3.05
C ASP A 96 19.08 7.41 -1.91
N ILE A 97 17.78 7.25 -2.21
CA ILE A 97 16.74 7.13 -1.19
C ILE A 97 17.01 5.90 -0.31
N ARG A 98 17.40 4.77 -0.93
CA ARG A 98 17.74 3.55 -0.19
C ARG A 98 18.95 3.77 0.70
N GLU A 99 19.97 4.46 0.22
CA GLU A 99 21.17 4.76 1.01
C GLU A 99 20.84 5.64 2.22
N ILE A 100 20.14 6.75 2.02
CA ILE A 100 19.71 7.67 3.09
C ILE A 100 18.88 6.94 4.15
N LEU A 101 17.89 6.15 3.73
CA LEU A 101 17.07 5.37 4.65
C LEU A 101 17.88 4.31 5.40
N THR A 102 18.84 3.68 4.72
CA THR A 102 19.74 2.70 5.34
C THR A 102 20.60 3.34 6.42
N GLU A 103 21.15 4.51 6.18
CA GLU A 103 21.92 5.26 7.19
C GLU A 103 21.04 5.67 8.37
N PHE A 104 19.87 6.24 8.08
CA PHE A 104 18.89 6.60 9.10
C PHE A 104 18.53 5.42 10.00
N PHE A 105 18.19 4.26 9.44
CA PHE A 105 17.84 3.07 10.22
C PHE A 105 18.99 2.47 11.02
N MET A 106 20.24 2.81 10.69
CA MET A 106 21.42 2.37 11.42
C MET A 106 21.84 3.38 12.51
N SER A 107 21.29 4.60 12.50
CA SER A 107 21.64 5.69 13.41
C SER A 107 20.83 5.70 14.73
N GLY A 108 19.74 4.93 14.81
CA GLY A 108 18.92 4.73 16.01
C GLY A 108 19.06 3.32 16.58
#